data_AF-A0A915CSG2-F1
#
_entry.id   AF-A0A915CSG2-F1
#
_cell.length_a   1.000
_cell.length_b   1.000
_cell.length_c   1.000
_cell.angle_alpha   90.00
_cell.angle_beta   90.00
_cell.angle_gamma   90.00
#
_symmetry.space_group_name_H-M   'P 1'
#
loop_
_entity.id
_entity.type
_entity.pdbx_description
1 polymer ?
#
loop_
_entity_poly.entity_id
_entity_poly.type
_entity_poly.pdbx_seq_one_letter_code
_entity_poly.pdbx_strand_id
1 'polypeptide(L)'
;MVPATDMRMQYWSEELAASAQRHANTCDFRHSRNRINIGENIWAAPYANYSDAVSRWFNEVNNPRCACNNAYKHCCGHYIQVVWAQTNLIGCGYARCKDVLGVLGMGMRAVLVCHYNPKATRLEFSFLCSE
;
A
#
# COMPACT_ATOMS: atom_id res chain seq x y z
N MET A 1 6.46 1.62 20.16
CA MET A 1 6.19 2.61 19.10
C MET A 1 6.73 3.94 19.58
N VAL A 2 7.62 4.55 18.81
CA VAL A 2 8.16 5.89 19.09
C VAL A 2 7.28 6.91 18.34
N PRO A 3 6.87 8.04 18.96
CA PRO A 3 6.11 9.07 18.27
C PRO A 3 6.93 9.71 17.13
N ALA A 4 6.30 9.94 15.97
CA ALA A 4 6.92 10.69 14.88
C ALA A 4 6.82 12.20 15.12
N THR A 5 7.85 12.96 14.76
CA THR A 5 7.90 14.42 14.91
C THR A 5 7.55 15.18 13.64
N ASP A 6 7.51 14.50 12.48
CA ASP A 6 7.37 15.07 11.15
C ASP A 6 6.26 14.44 10.30
N MET A 7 5.37 13.64 10.91
CA MET A 7 4.27 12.97 10.21
C MET A 7 3.29 13.99 9.62
N ARG A 8 3.18 14.04 8.30
CA ARG A 8 2.27 14.96 7.61
C ARG A 8 0.83 14.44 7.64
N MET A 9 -0.12 15.37 7.77
CA MET A 9 -1.53 15.08 7.55
C MET A 9 -1.75 14.67 6.08
N GLN A 10 -2.49 13.57 5.88
CA GLN A 10 -2.82 13.06 4.54
C GLN A 10 -4.13 13.66 4.05
N TYR A 11 -4.17 13.98 2.76
CA TYR A 11 -5.34 14.51 2.06
C TYR A 11 -5.70 13.62 0.89
N TRP A 12 -7.00 13.55 0.59
CA TRP A 12 -7.50 12.82 -0.57
C TRP A 12 -7.14 13.55 -1.87
N SER A 13 -6.71 12.79 -2.86
CA SER A 13 -6.44 13.27 -4.23
C SER A 13 -7.31 12.50 -5.22
N GLU A 14 -8.20 13.22 -5.90
CA GLU A 14 -9.06 12.66 -6.95
C GLU A 14 -8.24 12.12 -8.13
N GLU A 15 -7.09 12.74 -8.45
CA GLU A 15 -6.20 12.27 -9.50
C GLU A 15 -5.60 10.91 -9.17
N LEU A 16 -5.09 10.75 -7.94
CA LEU A 16 -4.57 9.48 -7.45
C LEU A 16 -5.67 8.42 -7.37
N ALA A 17 -6.88 8.80 -6.94
CA ALA A 17 -8.02 7.90 -6.86
C ALA A 17 -8.43 7.39 -8.24
N ALA A 18 -8.53 8.29 -9.23
CA ALA A 18 -8.82 7.91 -10.61
C ALA A 18 -7.73 7.00 -11.19
N SER A 19 -6.46 7.25 -10.88
CA SER A 19 -5.33 6.40 -11.29
C SER A 19 -5.38 5.01 -10.65
N ALA A 20 -5.59 4.95 -9.33
CA ALA A 20 -5.73 3.70 -8.60
C ALA A 20 -6.95 2.90 -9.08
N GLN A 21 -8.07 3.57 -9.37
CA GLN A 21 -9.28 2.93 -9.89
C GLN A 21 -9.06 2.33 -11.28
N ARG A 22 -8.34 3.03 -12.17
CA ARG A 22 -7.95 2.46 -13.48
C ARG A 22 -7.19 1.15 -13.32
N HIS A 23 -6.26 1.07 -12.36
CA HIS A 23 -5.53 -0.17 -12.08
C HIS A 23 -6.42 -1.23 -11.43
N ALA A 24 -7.22 -0.88 -10.42
CA ALA A 24 -8.12 -1.82 -9.75
C ALA A 24 -9.07 -2.50 -10.74
N ASN A 25 -9.60 -1.75 -11.71
CA ASN A 25 -10.49 -2.26 -12.76
C ASN A 25 -9.85 -3.33 -13.67
N THR A 26 -8.51 -3.45 -13.68
CA THR A 26 -7.82 -4.51 -14.43
C THR A 26 -7.87 -5.87 -13.73
N CYS A 27 -8.28 -5.91 -12.46
CA CYS A 27 -8.31 -7.13 -11.64
C CYS A 27 -6.95 -7.84 -11.59
N ASP A 28 -5.85 -7.08 -11.52
CA ASP A 28 -4.49 -7.59 -11.46
C ASP A 28 -3.86 -7.28 -10.10
N PHE A 29 -3.45 -8.32 -9.36
CA PHE A 29 -2.77 -8.20 -8.07
C PHE A 29 -1.27 -7.85 -8.20
N ARG A 30 -0.79 -7.60 -9.40
CA ARG A 30 0.56 -7.04 -9.61
C ARG A 30 0.50 -5.52 -9.52
N HIS A 31 1.64 -4.93 -9.19
CA HIS A 31 1.74 -3.48 -9.11
C HIS A 31 1.49 -2.79 -10.47
N SER A 32 0.79 -1.64 -10.46
CA SER A 32 0.64 -0.82 -11.67
C SER A 32 1.98 -0.35 -12.25
N ARG A 33 2.03 -0.18 -13.57
CA ARG A 33 3.23 0.24 -14.30
C ARG A 33 3.30 1.75 -14.48
N ASN A 34 4.47 2.27 -14.87
CA ASN A 34 4.70 3.67 -15.28
C ASN A 34 4.37 4.73 -14.21
N ARG A 35 4.40 4.37 -12.93
CA ARG A 35 4.29 5.32 -11.81
C ARG A 35 5.59 6.12 -11.67
N ILE A 36 5.50 7.45 -11.77
CA ILE A 36 6.63 8.36 -11.51
C ILE A 36 6.43 8.99 -10.14
N ASN A 37 7.28 8.65 -9.18
CA ASN A 37 7.21 9.10 -7.78
C ASN A 37 5.88 8.81 -7.03
N ILE A 38 5.07 7.88 -7.56
CA ILE A 38 3.83 7.42 -6.91
C ILE A 38 4.06 6.07 -6.23
N GLY A 39 3.76 6.01 -4.93
CA GLY A 39 3.73 4.80 -4.13
C GLY A 39 2.45 4.02 -4.38
N GLU A 40 2.45 2.72 -4.11
CA GLU A 40 1.25 1.90 -4.25
C GLU A 40 1.20 0.82 -3.18
N ASN A 41 0.06 0.74 -2.49
CA ASN A 41 -0.35 -0.47 -1.79
C ASN A 41 -1.47 -1.14 -2.58
N ILE A 42 -1.41 -2.48 -2.64
CA ILE A 42 -2.42 -3.30 -3.29
C ILE A 42 -2.87 -4.41 -2.34
N TRP A 43 -4.15 -4.75 -2.40
CA TRP A 43 -4.74 -5.81 -1.60
C TRP A 43 -5.74 -6.58 -2.44
N ALA A 44 -5.73 -7.90 -2.32
CA ALA A 44 -6.70 -8.79 -2.93
C ALA A 44 -7.41 -9.60 -1.84
N ALA A 45 -8.72 -9.82 -2.02
CA ALA A 45 -9.55 -10.50 -1.04
C ALA A 45 -10.63 -11.36 -1.68
N PRO A 46 -11.11 -12.41 -1.01
CA PRO A 46 -12.21 -13.23 -1.51
C PRO A 46 -13.58 -12.55 -1.33
N TYR A 47 -13.64 -11.47 -0.54
CA TYR A 47 -14.85 -10.72 -0.22
C TYR A 47 -14.73 -9.25 -0.61
N ALA A 48 -15.89 -8.58 -0.71
CA ALA A 48 -15.97 -7.22 -1.23
C ALA A 48 -15.68 -6.11 -0.19
N ASN A 49 -15.62 -6.44 1.09
CA ASN A 49 -15.31 -5.45 2.12
C ASN A 49 -13.81 -5.13 2.14
N TYR A 50 -13.47 -3.86 1.89
CA TYR A 50 -12.10 -3.36 1.88
C TYR A 50 -11.68 -2.66 3.18
N SER A 51 -12.58 -2.57 4.18
CA SER A 51 -12.31 -1.89 5.46
C SER A 51 -11.03 -2.38 6.13
N ASP A 52 -10.73 -3.66 5.97
CA ASP A 52 -9.63 -4.31 6.68
C ASP A 52 -8.28 -4.14 5.98
N ALA A 53 -8.26 -3.64 4.74
CA ALA A 53 -7.04 -3.57 3.93
C ALA A 53 -5.99 -2.67 4.59
N VAL A 54 -6.39 -1.48 5.04
CA VAL A 54 -5.48 -0.52 5.70
C VAL A 54 -4.97 -1.08 7.03
N SER A 55 -5.84 -1.69 7.83
CA SER A 55 -5.43 -2.34 9.08
C SER A 55 -4.46 -3.49 8.83
N ARG A 56 -4.66 -4.28 7.77
CA ARG A 56 -3.74 -5.36 7.38
C ARG A 56 -2.39 -4.84 6.92
N TRP A 57 -2.36 -3.79 6.10
CA TRP A 57 -1.13 -3.11 5.72
C TRP A 57 -0.39 -2.57 6.93
N PHE A 58 -1.10 -1.91 7.86
CA PHE A 58 -0.50 -1.39 9.08
C PHE A 58 0.07 -2.50 9.97
N ASN A 59 -0.65 -3.61 10.12
CA ASN A 59 -0.27 -4.72 10.97
C ASN A 59 0.98 -5.49 10.50
N GLU A 60 1.53 -5.19 9.32
CA GLU A 60 2.85 -5.71 8.94
C GLU A 60 3.93 -5.30 9.95
N VAL A 61 3.75 -4.21 10.71
CA VAL A 61 4.65 -3.83 11.82
C VAL A 61 4.89 -4.95 12.83
N ASN A 62 3.92 -5.86 13.01
CA ASN A 62 4.01 -6.95 13.96
C ASN A 62 4.72 -8.19 13.39
N ASN A 63 5.06 -8.20 12.11
CA ASN A 63 5.77 -9.31 11.50
C ASN A 63 7.25 -9.28 11.95
N PRO A 64 7.76 -10.34 12.61
CA PRO A 64 9.15 -10.38 13.08
C PRO A 64 10.20 -10.20 11.97
N ARG A 65 9.82 -10.50 10.72
CA ARG A 65 10.67 -10.28 9.53
C ARG A 65 10.74 -8.82 9.10
N CYS A 66 9.90 -7.96 9.66
CA CYS A 66 9.95 -6.50 9.53
C CYS A 66 10.98 -5.83 10.45
N ALA A 67 11.74 -6.62 11.22
CA ALA A 67 12.95 -6.13 11.86
C ALA A 67 13.90 -5.52 10.81
N CYS A 68 14.50 -4.38 11.18
CA CYS A 68 15.22 -3.43 10.35
C CYS A 68 16.23 -4.00 9.34
N ASN A 69 16.78 -5.18 9.60
CA ASN A 69 17.74 -5.83 8.71
C ASN A 69 17.14 -6.36 7.40
N ASN A 70 15.80 -6.47 7.27
CA ASN A 70 15.15 -7.17 6.15
C ASN A 70 13.81 -6.60 5.65
N ALA A 71 13.36 -5.43 6.15
CA ALA A 71 12.00 -4.93 5.91
C ALA A 71 11.59 -4.79 4.42
N TYR A 72 12.54 -4.46 3.55
CA TYR A 72 12.30 -4.35 2.10
C TYR A 72 12.29 -5.70 1.36
N LYS A 73 12.90 -6.74 1.94
CA LYS A 73 12.96 -8.09 1.36
C LYS A 73 11.76 -8.95 1.77
N HIS A 74 11.09 -8.64 2.90
CA HIS A 74 10.17 -9.59 3.54
C HIS A 74 8.89 -8.96 4.16
N CYS A 75 8.04 -8.36 3.32
CA CYS A 75 6.61 -8.16 3.59
C CYS A 75 6.23 -7.00 4.55
N CYS A 76 6.90 -5.84 4.43
CA CYS A 76 6.63 -4.66 5.28
C CYS A 76 6.41 -3.37 4.48
N GLY A 77 6.44 -3.48 3.14
CA GLY A 77 6.36 -2.32 2.25
C GLY A 77 5.04 -1.58 2.37
N HIS A 78 3.95 -2.30 2.71
CA HIS A 78 2.65 -1.66 2.84
C HIS A 78 2.60 -0.83 4.13
N TYR A 79 3.09 -1.36 5.25
CA TYR A 79 3.19 -0.60 6.50
C TYR A 79 4.01 0.67 6.30
N ILE A 80 5.21 0.55 5.73
CA ILE A 80 6.11 1.68 5.51
C ILE A 80 5.42 2.78 4.71
N GLN A 81 4.67 2.42 3.66
CA GLN A 81 3.94 3.41 2.87
C GLN A 81 2.78 4.04 3.64
N VAL A 82 2.08 3.29 4.50
CA VAL A 82 0.99 3.82 5.34
C VAL A 82 1.52 4.87 6.32
N VAL A 83 2.68 4.62 6.93
CA VAL A 83 3.30 5.51 7.94
C VAL A 83 4.41 6.39 7.36
N TRP A 84 4.41 6.63 6.05
CA TRP A 84 5.46 7.45 5.44
C TRP A 84 5.25 8.94 5.74
N ALA A 85 6.13 9.53 6.54
CA ALA A 85 5.98 10.90 7.04
C ALA A 85 5.79 11.93 5.93
N GLN A 86 6.52 11.78 4.81
CA GLN A 86 6.46 12.75 3.71
C GLN A 86 5.24 12.61 2.80
N THR A 87 4.56 11.45 2.83
CA THR A 87 3.34 11.23 2.03
C THR A 87 2.20 12.07 2.59
N ASN A 88 1.67 12.97 1.76
CA ASN A 88 0.55 13.84 2.16
C ASN A 88 -0.65 13.74 1.22
N LEU A 89 -0.54 12.99 0.12
CA LEU A 89 -1.65 12.74 -0.80
C LEU A 89 -1.88 11.24 -0.96
N ILE A 90 -3.15 10.84 -0.88
CA ILE A 90 -3.60 9.47 -1.09
C ILE A 90 -4.84 9.46 -2.00
N GLY A 91 -4.94 8.46 -2.86
CA GLY A 91 -6.17 8.17 -3.58
C GLY A 91 -6.28 6.67 -3.84
N CYS A 92 -7.46 6.10 -3.61
CA CYS A 92 -7.70 4.67 -3.70
C CYS A 92 -8.80 4.33 -4.71
N GLY A 93 -8.68 3.15 -5.32
CA GLY A 93 -9.66 2.57 -6.20
C GLY A 93 -9.94 1.12 -5.85
N TYR A 94 -11.17 0.69 -6.05
CA TYR A 94 -11.66 -0.62 -5.66
C TYR A 94 -12.44 -1.26 -6.80
N ALA A 95 -12.21 -2.55 -7.05
CA ALA A 95 -12.94 -3.31 -8.05
C ALA A 95 -13.38 -4.67 -7.51
N ARG A 96 -14.61 -5.07 -7.87
CA ARG A 96 -15.06 -6.45 -7.78
C ARG A 96 -14.64 -7.19 -9.04
N CYS A 97 -14.05 -8.35 -8.85
CA CYS A 97 -13.44 -9.15 -9.90
C CYS A 97 -14.09 -10.52 -9.94
N LYS A 98 -14.23 -11.10 -11.15
CA LYS A 98 -14.62 -12.51 -11.28
C LYS A 98 -13.49 -13.40 -10.74
N ASP A 99 -12.28 -13.11 -11.20
CA ASP A 99 -11.01 -13.66 -10.76
C ASP A 99 -9.98 -12.54 -10.70
N VAL A 100 -8.93 -12.72 -9.89
CA VAL A 100 -7.83 -11.75 -9.77
C VAL A 100 -6.54 -12.36 -10.30
N LEU A 101 -5.97 -11.73 -11.33
CA LEU A 101 -4.72 -12.13 -11.95
C LEU A 101 -3.55 -12.02 -10.96
N GLY A 102 -2.60 -12.96 -11.03
CA GLY A 102 -1.49 -13.07 -10.09
C GLY A 102 -1.79 -13.92 -8.85
N VAL A 103 -3.08 -14.16 -8.55
CA VAL A 103 -3.55 -15.01 -7.43
C VAL A 103 -4.73 -15.89 -7.87
N LEU A 104 -4.71 -16.34 -9.12
CA LEU A 104 -5.74 -17.21 -9.69
C LEU A 104 -5.85 -18.52 -8.89
N GLY A 105 -7.07 -19.05 -8.75
CA GLY A 105 -7.35 -20.26 -7.98
C GLY A 105 -7.38 -20.07 -6.45
N MET A 106 -7.02 -18.89 -5.94
CA MET A 106 -7.09 -18.57 -4.50
C MET A 106 -8.48 -18.03 -4.07
N GLY A 107 -9.44 -17.95 -5.00
CA GLY A 107 -10.80 -17.47 -4.73
C GLY A 107 -10.90 -15.96 -4.46
N MET A 108 -9.91 -15.17 -4.85
CA MET A 108 -9.93 -13.72 -4.71
C MET A 108 -10.92 -13.09 -5.70
N ARG A 109 -11.77 -12.18 -5.22
CA ARG A 109 -12.88 -11.56 -5.96
C ARG A 109 -12.96 -10.04 -5.82
N ALA A 110 -11.96 -9.44 -5.18
CA ALA A 110 -11.88 -8.01 -5.01
C ALA A 110 -10.42 -7.56 -5.01
N VAL A 111 -10.18 -6.36 -5.54
CA VAL A 111 -8.88 -5.68 -5.51
C VAL A 111 -9.08 -4.27 -5.00
N LEU A 112 -8.26 -3.87 -4.02
CA LEU A 112 -8.09 -2.49 -3.58
C LEU A 112 -6.69 -2.02 -3.96
N VAL A 113 -6.60 -0.84 -4.56
CA VAL A 113 -5.35 -0.18 -4.91
C VAL A 113 -5.36 1.19 -4.24
N CYS A 114 -4.29 1.59 -3.56
CA CYS A 114 -4.11 2.95 -3.06
C CYS A 114 -2.80 3.50 -3.59
N HIS A 115 -2.86 4.67 -4.22
CA HIS A 115 -1.72 5.44 -4.70
C HIS A 115 -1.38 6.55 -3.71
N TYR A 116 -0.07 6.78 -3.51
CA TYR A 116 0.47 7.69 -2.52
C TYR A 116 1.46 8.66 -3.18
N ASN A 117 1.43 9.93 -2.82
CA ASN A 117 2.39 10.93 -3.30
C ASN A 117 2.88 11.83 -2.14
N PRO A 118 4.21 12.03 -2.00
CA PRO A 118 5.30 11.27 -2.63
C PRO A 118 5.31 9.80 -2.21
N LYS A 119 5.98 8.96 -3.02
CA LYS A 119 6.26 7.55 -2.75
C LYS A 119 7.19 7.37 -1.54
N ALA A 120 6.96 6.34 -0.73
CA ALA A 120 7.92 5.91 0.28
C ALA A 120 9.25 5.43 -0.33
N THR A 121 10.37 5.93 0.18
CA THR A 121 11.71 5.60 -0.33
C THR A 121 12.51 4.73 0.64
N ARG A 122 13.51 4.03 0.12
CA ARG A 122 14.37 3.16 0.93
C ARG A 122 15.32 3.92 1.86
N LEU A 123 15.73 5.13 1.48
CA LEU A 123 16.78 5.88 2.18
C LEU A 123 16.31 6.34 3.57
N GLU A 124 15.09 6.85 3.67
CA GLU A 124 14.50 7.33 4.93
C GLU A 124 14.03 6.19 5.86
N PHE A 125 13.74 4.99 5.34
CA PHE A 125 13.42 3.83 6.18
C PHE A 125 14.61 3.38 7.05
N SER A 126 15.85 3.57 6.57
CA SER A 126 17.06 3.29 7.34
C SER A 126 17.12 4.13 8.63
N PHE A 127 16.59 5.36 8.60
CA PHE A 127 16.59 6.27 9.75
C PHE A 127 15.53 5.90 10.79
N LEU A 128 14.36 5.43 10.36
CA LEU A 128 13.31 4.86 11.24
C LEU A 128 13.78 3.61 12.01
N CYS A 129 14.91 3.04 11.61
CA CYS A 129 15.50 1.82 12.13
C CYS A 129 16.81 2.03 12.90
N SER A 130 17.30 3.28 12.95
CA SER A 130 18.53 3.67 13.65
C SER A 130 18.27 4.40 14.96
N GLU A 131 16.99 4.60 15.33
CA GLU A 131 16.57 5.13 16.64
C GLU A 131 15.97 4.05 17.54
#